data_AF-A0A4U9VUU1-F1
#
_entry.id   AF-A0A4U9VUU1-F1
#
_cell.length_a   1.000
_cell.length_b   1.000
_cell.length_c   1.000
_cell.angle_alpha   90.00
_cell.angle_beta   90.00
_cell.angle_gamma   90.00
#
_symmetry.space_group_name_H-M   'P 1'
#
loop_
_entity.id
_entity.type
_entity.pdbx_description
1 polymer ?
#
loop_
_entity_poly.entity_id
_entity_poly.type
_entity_poly.pdbx_seq_one_letter_code
_entity_poly.pdbx_strand_id
1 'polypeptide(L)'
;MKSNFVVIEGLEGAGKTTARNTVVNVLNEQGINDIVFTREPGGTPLAEKLRELFKCGSDGDLPTIKAELLMIYARGCNWWKP
;
A
#
# COMPACT_ATOMS: atom_id res chain seq x y z
N MET A 1 3.47 -22.73 -12.00
CA MET A 1 4.35 -21.96 -11.09
C MET A 1 3.54 -21.53 -9.88
N LYS A 2 4.13 -21.57 -8.68
CA LYS A 2 3.46 -21.18 -7.42
C LYS A 2 4.01 -19.84 -6.98
N SER A 3 3.16 -18.83 -6.86
CA SER A 3 3.49 -17.50 -6.35
C SER A 3 3.08 -17.40 -4.87
N ASN A 4 3.80 -16.58 -4.10
CA ASN A 4 3.48 -16.29 -2.71
C ASN A 4 3.09 -14.83 -2.56
N PHE A 5 2.15 -14.53 -1.66
CA PHE A 5 1.79 -13.17 -1.27
C PHE A 5 2.19 -12.97 0.19
N VAL A 6 3.01 -11.95 0.45
CA VAL A 6 3.60 -11.67 1.76
C VAL A 6 3.19 -10.26 2.20
N VAL A 7 2.67 -10.14 3.41
CA VAL A 7 2.28 -8.85 4.01
C VAL A 7 3.16 -8.58 5.24
N ILE A 8 3.65 -7.34 5.36
CA ILE A 8 4.44 -6.89 6.50
C ILE A 8 3.61 -5.85 7.26
N GLU A 9 3.10 -6.24 8.42
CA GLU A 9 2.26 -5.42 9.29
C GLU A 9 3.03 -4.85 10.48
N GLY A 10 2.49 -3.78 11.06
CA GLY A 10 3.03 -3.15 12.26
C GLY A 10 2.61 -1.69 12.42
N LEU A 11 2.81 -1.14 13.62
CA LEU A 11 2.49 0.25 13.94
C LEU A 11 3.31 1.24 13.08
N GLU A 12 2.87 2.50 13.04
CA GLU A 12 3.67 3.58 12.46
C GLU A 12 5.02 3.69 13.18
N GLY A 13 6.11 3.83 12.42
CA GLY A 13 7.46 3.81 12.98
C GLY A 13 8.02 2.42 13.35
N ALA A 14 7.28 1.32 13.22
CA ALA A 14 7.74 -0.03 13.59
C ALA A 14 8.84 -0.63 12.68
N GLY A 15 9.40 0.14 11.73
CA GLY A 15 10.46 -0.34 10.85
C GLY A 15 10.02 -1.26 9.71
N LYS A 16 8.74 -1.23 9.30
CA LYS A 16 8.19 -2.07 8.21
C LYS A 16 8.99 -1.99 6.91
N THR A 17 9.44 -0.79 6.52
CA THR A 17 10.27 -0.58 5.33
C THR A 17 11.62 -1.29 5.45
N THR A 18 12.25 -1.23 6.63
CA THR A 18 13.51 -1.92 6.92
C THR A 18 13.32 -3.42 6.85
N ALA A 19 12.29 -3.95 7.51
CA ALA A 19 11.96 -5.38 7.47
C ALA A 19 11.71 -5.88 6.04
N ARG A 20 10.96 -5.12 5.23
CA ARG A 20 10.73 -5.41 3.81
C ARG A 20 12.05 -5.51 3.06
N ASN A 21 12.95 -4.55 3.21
CA ASN A 21 14.23 -4.55 2.51
C ASN A 21 15.09 -5.76 2.90
N THR A 22 15.10 -6.14 4.18
CA THR A 22 15.78 -7.36 4.64
C THR A 22 15.20 -8.61 3.97
N VAL A 23 13.87 -8.73 3.91
CA VAL A 23 13.20 -9.87 3.24
C VAL A 23 13.58 -9.92 1.76
N VAL A 24 13.55 -8.78 1.07
CA VAL A 24 13.92 -8.68 -0.36
C VAL A 24 15.36 -9.12 -0.59
N ASN A 25 16.29 -8.68 0.25
CA ASN A 25 17.70 -9.06 0.12
C ASN A 25 17.88 -10.58 0.27
N VAL A 26 17.25 -11.19 1.27
CA VAL A 26 17.28 -12.64 1.47
C VAL A 26 16.69 -13.38 0.26
N LEU A 27 15.56 -12.91 -0.29
CA LEU A 27 14.94 -13.54 -1.48
C LEU A 27 15.85 -13.44 -2.71
N ASN A 28 16.48 -12.28 -2.92
CA ASN A 28 17.42 -12.06 -4.02
C ASN A 28 18.65 -12.97 -3.88
N GLU A 29 19.20 -13.12 -2.67
CA GLU A 29 20.32 -14.05 -2.38
C GLU A 29 19.97 -15.52 -2.68
N GLN A 30 18.68 -15.88 -2.61
CA GLN A 30 18.16 -17.20 -2.99
C GLN A 30 17.77 -17.29 -4.47
N GLY A 31 18.07 -16.27 -5.28
CA GLY A 31 17.77 -16.23 -6.73
C GLY A 31 16.33 -15.86 -7.08
N ILE A 32 15.52 -15.44 -6.12
CA ILE A 32 14.14 -15.00 -6.32
C ILE A 32 14.14 -13.50 -6.57
N ASN A 33 14.13 -13.11 -7.85
CA ASN A 33 14.25 -11.70 -8.26
C ASN A 33 12.96 -11.12 -8.85
N ASP A 34 11.98 -11.96 -9.20
CA ASP A 34 10.66 -11.51 -9.68
C ASP A 34 9.78 -11.15 -8.47
N ILE A 35 9.98 -9.94 -7.95
CA ILE A 35 9.31 -9.43 -6.76
C ILE A 35 8.53 -8.17 -7.12
N VAL A 36 7.21 -8.20 -6.89
CA VAL A 36 6.34 -7.03 -7.07
C VAL A 36 6.01 -6.43 -5.70
N PHE A 37 6.20 -5.12 -5.58
CA PHE A 37 5.88 -4.39 -4.36
C PHE A 37 4.51 -3.71 -4.48
N THR A 38 3.73 -3.82 -3.41
CA THR A 38 2.52 -3.02 -3.20
C THR A 38 2.52 -2.44 -1.80
N ARG A 39 1.75 -1.36 -1.58
CA ARG A 39 1.53 -0.73 -0.29
C ARG A 39 0.08 -0.29 -0.19
N GLU A 40 -0.45 -0.30 1.03
CA GLU A 40 -1.75 0.26 1.33
C GLU A 40 -1.67 1.31 2.45
N PRO A 41 -2.49 2.38 2.43
CA PRO A 41 -3.33 2.84 1.31
C PRO A 41 -2.50 3.22 0.09
N GLY A 42 -2.98 2.86 -1.12
CA GLY A 42 -2.33 3.28 -2.36
C GLY A 42 -2.19 2.15 -3.37
N GLY A 43 -1.18 2.24 -4.23
CA GLY A 43 -0.77 1.19 -5.16
C GLY A 43 -1.62 1.04 -6.43
N THR A 44 -2.68 1.84 -6.59
CA THR A 44 -3.34 2.10 -7.87
C THR A 44 -3.53 3.60 -8.07
N PRO A 45 -3.67 4.10 -9.31
CA PRO A 45 -3.89 5.54 -9.55
C PRO A 45 -5.10 6.11 -8.80
N LEU A 46 -6.17 5.33 -8.65
CA LEU A 46 -7.35 5.75 -7.89
C LEU A 46 -7.08 5.77 -6.38
N ALA A 47 -6.45 4.73 -5.84
CA ALA A 47 -6.12 4.67 -4.42
C ALA A 47 -5.13 5.77 -3.99
N GLU A 48 -4.19 6.16 -4.86
CA GLU A 48 -3.28 7.29 -4.59
C GLU A 48 -4.02 8.64 -4.60
N LYS A 49 -4.96 8.86 -5.54
CA LYS A 49 -5.82 10.07 -5.52
C LYS A 49 -6.67 10.17 -4.26
N LEU A 50 -7.30 9.07 -3.85
CA LEU A 50 -8.06 9.02 -2.61
C LEU A 50 -7.15 9.27 -1.40
N ARG A 51 -5.90 8.81 -1.47
CA ARG A 51 -4.90 9.06 -0.42
C ARG A 51 -4.55 10.53 -0.27
N GLU A 52 -4.32 11.21 -1.38
CA GLU A 52 -4.07 12.66 -1.38
C GLU A 52 -5.27 13.42 -0.82
N LEU A 53 -6.49 13.05 -1.24
CA LEU A 53 -7.71 13.73 -0.81
C LEU A 53 -7.94 13.67 0.70
N PHE A 54 -7.69 12.53 1.36
CA PHE A 54 -7.83 12.49 2.83
C PHE A 54 -6.67 13.18 3.56
N LYS A 55 -5.45 13.16 2.99
CA LYS A 55 -4.28 13.78 3.64
C LYS A 55 -4.29 15.30 3.56
N CYS A 56 -4.70 15.83 2.41
CA CYS A 56 -4.53 17.23 2.06
C CYS A 56 -5.87 17.97 1.94
N GLY A 57 -6.99 17.25 1.86
CA GLY A 57 -8.29 17.86 1.58
C GLY A 57 -8.41 18.38 0.15
N SER A 58 -9.42 19.22 -0.09
CA SER A 58 -9.61 19.99 -1.32
C SER A 58 -10.04 21.40 -0.97
N ASP A 59 -9.43 22.41 -1.60
CA ASP A 59 -9.82 23.82 -1.47
C ASP A 59 -9.95 24.33 -0.02
N GLY A 60 -9.13 23.78 0.89
CA GLY A 60 -9.13 24.14 2.32
C GLY A 60 -10.09 23.32 3.19
N ASP A 61 -10.91 22.44 2.60
CA ASP A 61 -11.79 21.54 3.32
C ASP A 61 -11.18 20.16 3.49
N LEU A 62 -11.24 19.65 4.72
CA LEU A 62 -10.85 18.27 5.05
C LEU A 62 -12.08 17.36 5.10
N PRO A 63 -11.97 16.11 4.66
CA PRO A 63 -13.04 15.14 4.82
C PRO A 63 -13.33 14.90 6.29
N THR A 64 -14.62 14.72 6.62
CA THR A 64 -15.01 14.25 7.95
C THR A 64 -14.46 12.85 8.21
N ILE A 65 -14.31 12.46 9.49
CA ILE A 65 -13.88 11.12 9.91
C ILE A 65 -14.71 10.01 9.23
N LYS A 66 -16.03 10.23 9.04
CA LYS A 66 -16.89 9.27 8.33
C LYS A 66 -16.52 9.15 6.85
N ALA A 67 -16.26 10.28 6.19
CA ALA A 67 -15.84 10.29 4.80
C ALA A 67 -14.47 9.63 4.63
N GLU A 68 -13.50 9.91 5.50
CA GLU A 68 -12.19 9.25 5.53
C GLU A 68 -12.32 7.73 5.62
N LEU A 69 -13.11 7.24 6.58
CA LEU A 69 -13.35 5.82 6.77
C LEU A 69 -13.94 5.17 5.52
N LEU A 70 -14.99 5.76 4.95
CA LEU A 70 -15.64 5.25 3.74
C LEU A 70 -14.70 5.27 2.52
N MET A 71 -13.87 6.30 2.38
CA MET A 71 -12.86 6.37 1.32
C MET A 71 -11.77 5.29 1.50
N ILE A 72 -11.36 4.98 2.72
CA ILE A 72 -10.44 3.87 3.01
C ILE A 72 -11.02 2.54 2.55
N TYR A 73 -12.32 2.29 2.75
CA TYR A 73 -12.97 1.09 2.24
C TYR A 73 -13.18 1.12 0.73
N ALA A 74 -13.52 2.27 0.16
CA ALA A 74 -13.77 2.43 -1.27
C ALA A 74 -12.50 2.38 -2.12
N ARG A 75 -11.31 2.58 -1.53
CA ARG A 75 -10.03 2.56 -2.26
C ARG A 75 -9.68 1.20 -2.87
N GLY A 76 -10.37 0.12 -2.45
CA GLY A 76 -10.18 -1.22 -2.98
C GLY A 76 -10.40 -1.24 -4.50
N CYS A 77 -9.32 -1.20 -5.26
CA CYS A 77 -9.36 -1.25 -6.71
C CYS A 77 -9.03 -2.67 -7.19
N ASN A 78 -9.51 -3.04 -8.37
CA ASN A 78 -9.02 -4.24 -9.06
C ASN A 78 -7.55 -4.02 -9.44
N TRP A 79 -6.66 -4.49 -8.58
CA TRP A 79 -5.20 -4.49 -8.74
C TRP A 79 -4.74 -5.23 -9.99
N TRP A 80 -5.57 -6.14 -10.49
CA TRP A 80 -5.29 -6.97 -11.63
C TRP A 80 -6.17 -6.51 -12.80
N LYS A 81 -5.67 -5.53 -13.54
CA LYS A 81 -6.04 -5.34 -14.94
C LYS A 81 -4.89 -5.96 -15.76
N PRO A 82 -5.18 -6.92 -16.66
CA PRO A 82 -4.15 -7.49 -17.53
C PRO A 82 -3.49 -6.41 -18.40
#